data_AF-A0A8H8WZH7-F1
#
_entry.id   AF-A0A8H8WZH7-F1
#
_cell.length_a   1.000
_cell.length_b   1.000
_cell.length_c   1.000
_cell.angle_alpha   90.00
_cell.angle_beta   90.00
_cell.angle_gamma   90.00
#
_symmetry.space_group_name_H-M   'P 1'
#
loop_
_entity.id
_entity.type
_entity.pdbx_description
1 polymer ?
#
loop_
_entity_poly.entity_id
_entity_poly.type
_entity_poly.pdbx_seq_one_letter_code
_entity_poly.pdbx_strand_id
1 'polypeptide(L)'
;MSEDGWRPALEVPGSKLVHYLLNVDHPKGGPKARFFLAFGFDPSQPEIMAEALIVQATDARCILRPVENGPYRRMIVEGPMETPDGRLPRVRSVWQWQDGAMWRLVTAVPLT
;
A
#
# COMPACT_ATOMS: atom_id res chain seq x y z
N MET A 1 20.80 21.26 17.41
CA MET A 1 20.93 20.20 16.38
C MET A 1 19.61 19.47 16.40
N SER A 2 18.65 19.95 15.61
CA SER A 2 17.27 19.47 15.71
C SER A 2 17.20 18.05 15.16
N GLU A 3 16.78 17.09 15.98
CA GLU A 3 16.28 15.78 15.56
C GLU A 3 14.92 15.97 14.85
N ASP A 4 14.88 16.78 13.81
CA ASP A 4 13.71 16.84 12.95
C ASP A 4 13.79 15.63 12.02
N GLY A 5 13.22 14.54 12.53
CA GLY A 5 13.34 13.19 12.01
C GLY A 5 12.94 13.15 10.55
N TRP A 6 13.92 12.93 9.68
CA TRP A 6 13.70 12.59 8.29
C TRP A 6 12.99 11.24 8.22
N ARG A 7 11.66 11.26 8.34
CA ARG A 7 10.82 10.14 7.95
C ARG A 7 10.63 10.28 6.44
N PRO A 8 11.12 9.34 5.64
CA PRO A 8 10.89 9.40 4.21
C PRO A 8 9.40 9.43 3.88
N ALA A 9 9.03 10.25 2.89
CA ALA A 9 7.65 10.36 2.44
C ALA A 9 7.14 9.03 1.87
N LEU A 10 5.86 8.74 2.06
CA LEU A 10 5.15 7.64 1.41
C LEU A 10 4.39 8.18 0.21
N GLU A 11 4.53 7.53 -0.94
CA GLU A 11 3.83 7.91 -2.17
C GLU A 11 2.98 6.74 -2.69
N VAL A 12 1.70 7.01 -2.92
CA VAL A 12 0.77 6.10 -3.59
C VAL A 12 0.36 6.70 -4.94
N PRO A 13 0.92 6.23 -6.07
CA PRO A 13 0.54 6.78 -7.37
C PRO A 13 -0.92 6.46 -7.70
N GLY A 14 -1.74 7.46 -8.02
CA GLY A 14 -3.16 7.24 -8.37
C GLY A 14 -3.34 6.27 -9.55
N SER A 15 -2.44 6.31 -10.54
CA SER A 15 -2.44 5.35 -11.66
C SER A 15 -2.22 3.90 -11.20
N LYS A 16 -1.48 3.68 -10.11
CA LYS A 16 -1.27 2.36 -9.51
C LYS A 16 -2.54 1.83 -8.84
N LEU A 17 -3.40 2.73 -8.37
CA LEU A 17 -4.69 2.37 -7.82
C LEU A 17 -5.67 2.06 -8.95
N VAL A 18 -5.98 3.06 -9.77
CA VAL A 18 -7.05 2.99 -10.78
C VAL A 18 -6.75 1.97 -11.88
N HIS A 19 -5.50 1.86 -12.35
CA HIS A 19 -5.18 0.96 -13.45
C HIS A 19 -4.73 -0.44 -13.00
N TYR A 20 -4.55 -0.68 -11.69
CA TYR A 20 -4.00 -1.94 -11.19
C TYR A 20 -4.68 -2.48 -9.92
N LEU A 21 -4.66 -1.77 -8.78
CA LEU A 21 -5.22 -2.30 -7.53
C LEU A 21 -6.75 -2.25 -7.44
N LEU A 22 -7.40 -1.39 -8.21
CA LEU A 22 -8.86 -1.24 -8.31
C LEU A 22 -9.39 -1.61 -9.70
N ASN A 23 -8.54 -2.18 -10.56
CA ASN A 23 -8.91 -2.60 -11.91
C ASN A 23 -9.16 -4.12 -11.97
N VAL A 24 -10.43 -4.53 -12.08
CA VAL A 24 -10.82 -5.94 -12.18
C VAL A 24 -10.36 -6.62 -13.47
N ASP A 25 -10.19 -5.83 -14.54
CA ASP A 25 -9.78 -6.31 -15.88
C ASP A 25 -8.26 -6.41 -16.03
N HIS A 26 -7.49 -5.90 -15.05
CA HIS A 26 -6.03 -5.98 -15.13
C HIS A 26 -5.56 -7.45 -14.99
N PRO A 27 -4.77 -8.00 -15.94
CA PRO A 27 -4.42 -9.43 -15.96
C PRO A 27 -3.81 -9.97 -14.66
N LYS A 28 -2.94 -9.17 -14.02
CA LYS A 28 -2.31 -9.51 -12.73
C LYS A 28 -2.99 -8.87 -11.52
N GLY A 29 -3.85 -7.89 -11.75
CA GLY A 29 -4.40 -6.97 -10.74
C GLY A 29 -5.81 -7.35 -10.34
N GLY A 30 -6.56 -7.96 -11.25
CA GLY A 30 -7.96 -8.33 -11.08
C GLY A 30 -8.29 -9.10 -9.81
N PRO A 31 -7.53 -10.15 -9.43
CA PRO A 31 -7.76 -10.82 -8.15
C PRO A 31 -7.61 -9.90 -6.91
N LYS A 32 -6.68 -8.93 -6.96
CA LYS A 32 -6.48 -7.95 -5.88
C LYS A 32 -7.60 -6.92 -5.88
N ALA A 33 -7.99 -6.45 -7.07
CA ALA A 33 -9.10 -5.54 -7.24
C ALA A 33 -10.39 -6.13 -6.67
N ARG A 34 -10.76 -7.37 -7.04
CA ARG A 34 -11.95 -8.03 -6.48
C ARG A 34 -11.93 -8.10 -4.96
N PHE A 35 -10.77 -8.36 -4.36
CA PHE A 35 -10.61 -8.32 -2.91
C PHE A 35 -10.88 -6.90 -2.36
N PHE A 36 -10.18 -5.88 -2.84
CA PHE A 36 -10.32 -4.51 -2.30
C PHE A 36 -11.72 -3.92 -2.53
N LEU A 37 -12.32 -4.16 -3.70
CA LEU A 37 -13.69 -3.74 -4.00
C LEU A 37 -14.71 -4.42 -3.08
N ALA A 38 -14.48 -5.69 -2.72
CA ALA A 38 -15.34 -6.38 -1.76
C ALA A 38 -15.29 -5.79 -0.34
N PHE A 39 -14.30 -4.94 -0.04
CA PHE A 39 -14.19 -4.16 1.20
C PHE A 39 -14.65 -2.70 1.07
N GLY A 40 -15.30 -2.36 -0.05
CA GLY A 40 -15.93 -1.05 -0.25
C GLY A 40 -15.03 0.02 -0.87
N PHE A 41 -13.80 -0.31 -1.28
CA PHE A 41 -13.01 0.62 -2.10
C PHE A 41 -13.65 0.81 -3.48
N ASP A 42 -13.49 2.00 -4.06
CA ASP A 42 -14.12 2.42 -5.30
C ASP A 42 -13.07 3.05 -6.24
N PRO A 43 -12.96 2.61 -7.52
CA PRO A 43 -12.06 3.22 -8.49
C PRO A 43 -12.35 4.71 -8.77
N SER A 44 -13.56 5.19 -8.47
CA SER A 44 -13.94 6.61 -8.59
C SER A 44 -13.44 7.47 -7.43
N GLN A 45 -13.04 6.85 -6.32
CA GLN A 45 -12.50 7.51 -5.12
C GLN A 45 -11.17 6.86 -4.69
N PRO A 46 -10.15 6.82 -5.57
CA PRO A 46 -8.90 6.11 -5.31
C PRO A 46 -8.11 6.70 -4.13
N GLU A 47 -8.30 7.98 -3.80
CA GLU A 47 -7.69 8.67 -2.67
C GLU A 47 -7.99 7.99 -1.33
N ILE A 48 -9.18 7.40 -1.17
CA ILE A 48 -9.55 6.66 0.05
C ILE A 48 -8.63 5.44 0.24
N MET A 49 -8.33 4.72 -0.85
CA MET A 49 -7.38 3.60 -0.79
C MET A 49 -5.94 4.09 -0.57
N ALA A 50 -5.56 5.23 -1.13
CA ALA A 50 -4.24 5.82 -0.92
C ALA A 50 -4.00 6.13 0.56
N GLU A 51 -4.96 6.80 1.21
CA GLU A 51 -4.91 7.11 2.63
C GLU A 51 -4.84 5.84 3.48
N ALA A 52 -5.72 4.87 3.22
CA ALA A 52 -5.73 3.61 3.96
C ALA A 52 -4.40 2.84 3.86
N LEU A 53 -3.70 2.90 2.71
CA LEU A 53 -2.38 2.30 2.54
C LEU A 53 -1.28 3.04 3.31
N ILE A 54 -1.35 4.38 3.37
CA ILE A 54 -0.41 5.21 4.14
C ILE A 54 -0.59 4.96 5.65
N VAL A 55 -1.84 4.92 6.11
CA VAL A 55 -2.18 4.56 7.49
C VAL A 55 -1.65 3.17 7.79
N GLN A 56 -1.96 2.16 6.97
CA GLN A 56 -1.48 0.80 7.15
C GLN A 56 0.06 0.70 7.19
N ALA A 57 0.76 1.49 6.36
CA ALA A 57 2.22 1.48 6.32
C ALA A 57 2.89 2.10 7.57
N THR A 58 2.15 2.91 8.34
CA THR A 58 2.64 3.62 9.53
C THR A 58 2.02 3.12 10.84
N ASP A 59 1.05 2.21 10.76
CA ASP A 59 0.35 1.64 11.90
C ASP A 59 1.26 0.71 12.73
N ALA A 60 1.30 0.95 14.04
CA ALA A 60 2.08 0.14 14.99
C ALA A 60 1.60 -1.32 15.11
N ARG A 61 0.37 -1.62 14.68
CA ARG A 61 -0.17 -2.99 14.59
C ARG A 61 0.43 -3.80 13.43
N CYS A 62 1.13 -3.14 12.52
CA CYS A 62 1.74 -3.76 11.36
C CYS A 62 3.18 -4.19 11.62
N ILE A 63 3.57 -5.30 11.00
CA ILE A 63 4.94 -5.80 11.00
C ILE A 63 5.65 -5.22 9.78
N LEU A 64 6.72 -4.48 10.02
CA LEU A 64 7.60 -3.93 8.99
C LEU A 64 8.80 -4.86 8.79
N ARG A 65 9.01 -5.31 7.55
CA ARG A 65 10.15 -6.13 7.14
C ARG A 65 10.93 -5.41 6.04
N PRO A 66 12.14 -4.88 6.32
CA PRO A 66 13.01 -4.40 5.25
C PRO A 66 13.47 -5.61 4.41
N VAL A 67 13.48 -5.43 3.10
CA VAL A 67 13.93 -6.44 2.15
C VAL A 67 14.93 -5.81 1.19
N GLU A 68 16.16 -6.30 1.24
CA GLU A 68 17.20 -5.96 0.28
C GLU A 68 17.26 -7.09 -0.76
N ASN A 69 16.60 -6.87 -1.91
CA ASN A 69 16.62 -7.82 -3.02
C ASN A 69 17.23 -7.13 -4.25
N GLY A 70 18.52 -7.39 -4.47
CA GLY A 70 19.26 -6.81 -5.60
C GLY A 70 19.42 -5.29 -5.45
N PRO A 71 19.39 -4.50 -6.56
CA PRO A 71 19.62 -3.05 -6.51
C PRO A 71 18.47 -2.27 -5.86
N TYR A 72 17.34 -2.94 -5.56
CA TYR A 72 16.15 -2.28 -5.06
C TYR A 72 16.02 -2.47 -3.54
N ARG A 73 16.02 -1.35 -2.82
CA ARG A 73 15.64 -1.33 -1.41
C ARG A 73 14.11 -1.36 -1.31
N ARG A 74 13.56 -2.40 -0.67
CA ARG A 74 12.12 -2.58 -0.48
C ARG A 74 11.76 -2.67 1.00
N MET A 75 10.51 -2.34 1.28
CA MET A 75 9.88 -2.48 2.59
C MET A 75 8.56 -3.23 2.40
N ILE A 76 8.38 -4.30 3.16
CA ILE A 76 7.13 -5.04 3.23
C ILE A 76 6.44 -4.67 4.54
N VAL A 77 5.18 -4.30 4.48
CA VAL A 77 4.36 -4.01 5.67
C VAL A 77 3.17 -4.94 5.69
N GLU A 78 3.00 -5.67 6.80
CA GLU A 78 1.96 -6.68 6.97
C GLU A 78 1.10 -6.39 8.19
N GLY A 79 -0.21 -6.26 8.02
CA GLY A 79 -1.09 -6.00 9.17
C GLY A 79 -2.52 -5.64 8.77
N PRO A 80 -3.34 -5.21 9.73
CA PRO A 80 -4.70 -4.76 9.45
C PRO A 80 -4.67 -3.51 8.56
N MET A 81 -5.65 -3.40 7.66
CA MET A 81 -5.90 -2.21 6.86
C MET A 81 -7.33 -1.74 7.12
N GLU A 82 -7.50 -0.45 7.34
CA GLU A 82 -8.83 0.17 7.44
C GLU A 82 -9.52 0.17 6.08
N THR A 83 -10.79 -0.22 6.05
CA THR A 83 -11.57 -0.30 4.81
C THR A 83 -12.87 0.48 4.90
N PRO A 84 -13.42 0.98 3.77
CA PRO A 84 -14.63 1.79 3.76
C PRO A 84 -15.85 1.14 4.40
N ASP A 85 -15.94 -0.18 4.37
CA ASP A 85 -17.01 -0.94 5.00
C ASP A 85 -16.79 -1.24 6.51
N GLY A 86 -15.73 -0.69 7.10
CA GLY A 86 -15.41 -0.79 8.53
C GLY A 86 -14.74 -2.10 8.95
N ARG A 87 -14.50 -3.04 8.05
CA ARG A 87 -13.72 -4.26 8.35
C ARG A 87 -12.22 -3.95 8.41
N LEU A 88 -11.44 -4.91 8.92
CA LEU A 88 -9.99 -4.79 9.10
C LEU A 88 -9.25 -6.00 8.52
N PRO A 89 -9.32 -6.25 7.20
CA PRO A 89 -8.60 -7.35 6.60
C PRO A 89 -7.08 -7.21 6.78
N ARG A 90 -6.39 -8.35 6.81
CA ARG A 90 -4.92 -8.36 6.82
C ARG A 90 -4.38 -8.23 5.40
N VAL A 91 -3.50 -7.25 5.21
CA VAL A 91 -2.92 -6.88 3.91
C VAL A 91 -1.40 -6.85 4.02
N ARG A 92 -0.74 -7.26 2.95
CA ARG A 92 0.68 -7.02 2.71
C ARG A 92 0.82 -5.91 1.67
N SER A 93 1.37 -4.78 2.06
CA SER A 93 1.81 -3.73 1.14
C SER A 93 3.32 -3.82 0.91
N VAL A 94 3.75 -3.57 -0.32
CA VAL A 94 5.17 -3.55 -0.70
C VAL A 94 5.50 -2.18 -1.21
N TRP A 95 6.55 -1.61 -0.67
CA TRP A 95 7.05 -0.28 -0.99
C TRP A 95 8.49 -0.38 -1.49
N GLN A 96 8.87 0.50 -2.39
CA GLN A 96 10.23 0.57 -2.92
C GLN A 96 10.79 1.97 -2.74
N TRP A 97 12.04 2.02 -2.30
CA TRP A 97 12.80 3.25 -2.18
C TRP A 97 13.01 3.87 -3.57
N GLN A 98 12.66 5.14 -3.71
CA GLN A 98 12.87 5.94 -4.92
C GLN A 98 13.87 7.05 -4.62
N ASP A 99 14.95 7.06 -5.38
CA ASP A 99 15.89 8.18 -5.57
C ASP A 99 16.32 8.90 -4.27
N GLY A 100 16.47 8.16 -3.17
CA GLY A 100 16.98 8.73 -1.94
C GLY A 100 15.98 9.56 -1.13
N ALA A 101 14.70 9.61 -1.49
CA ALA A 101 13.75 10.55 -0.84
C ALA A 101 12.45 9.91 -0.31
N MET A 102 11.91 8.90 -0.99
CA MET A 102 10.55 8.42 -0.70
C MET A 102 10.37 6.92 -0.91
N TRP A 103 9.38 6.37 -0.23
CA TRP A 103 8.90 5.01 -0.46
C TRP A 103 7.65 5.06 -1.34
N ARG A 104 7.76 4.54 -2.56
CA ARG A 104 6.65 4.44 -3.52
C ARG A 104 6.00 3.07 -3.44
N LEU A 105 4.67 3.04 -3.42
CA LEU A 105 3.90 1.80 -3.43
C LEU A 105 4.18 0.97 -4.69
N VAL A 106 4.54 -0.30 -4.50
CA VAL A 106 4.73 -1.29 -5.57
C VAL A 106 3.47 -2.14 -5.76
N THR A 107 2.82 -2.60 -4.69
CA THR A 107 1.58 -3.39 -4.71
C THR A 107 1.01 -3.53 -3.30
N ALA A 108 -0.27 -3.91 -3.20
CA ALA A 108 -0.89 -4.44 -1.99
C ALA A 108 -1.62 -5.75 -2.32
N VAL A 109 -1.62 -6.71 -1.40
CA VAL A 109 -2.25 -8.03 -1.57
C VAL A 109 -2.87 -8.52 -0.25
N PRO A 110 -3.93 -9.34 -0.29
CA PRO A 110 -4.44 -9.99 0.91
C PRO A 110 -3.41 -10.94 1.52
N LEU A 111 -3.37 -10.99 2.85
CA LEU A 111 -2.73 -12.05 3.62
C LEU A 111 -3.83 -13.05 4.02
N THR A 112 -4.05 -14.04 3.18
CA THR A 112 -4.89 -15.21 3.50
C THR A 112 -4.19 -16.15 4.45
#